data_AF-A0A7W5E5T2-F1
#
_entry.id   AF-A0A7W5E5T2-F1
#
_cell.length_a   1.000
_cell.length_b   1.000
_cell.length_c   1.000
_cell.angle_alpha   90.00
_cell.angle_beta   90.00
_cell.angle_gamma   90.00
#
_symmetry.space_group_name_H-M   'P 1'
#
loop_
_entity.id
_entity.type
_entity.pdbx_description
1 polymer ?
#
loop_
_entity_poly.entity_id
_entity_poly.type
_entity_poly.pdbx_seq_one_letter_code
_entity_poly.pdbx_strand_id
1 'polypeptide(L)'
;MLAFSVCADVDAAGPRLTKRQQAIKRENERKAREAARAEARAKNNQIAKTNERETPVVEIDIAPVDPSTKSQVLRSAARIDEIIEADLARRGIEPNPMSSHEQFMRRAYLDITGRVPRGRRAWTFLASKMPEKRSLLIDHLLNQPGYASHLFNYWASILRLNDTGSNRLYLRPYGDWLKECFQDNVAFDQMVYEMLTAEGKTWENPAVGYKLRDRGMPLDNLNNTVRNFLGTQIGCAQCHDHPFDRWTQQEFYELAAFERAHHRKRITSPTTNSLTPSERASIREKVSVCGNSLPPTGTKFLKSPTRS
;
A
#
# COMPACT_ATOMS: atom_id res chain seq x y z
N MET A 1 26.93 9.22 -98.54
CA MET A 1 26.42 9.86 -97.31
C MET A 1 27.62 10.19 -96.42
N LEU A 2 27.97 11.48 -96.36
CA LEU A 2 28.94 12.10 -95.46
C LEU A 2 28.46 11.97 -93.99
N ALA A 3 29.19 12.20 -92.90
CA ALA A 3 30.59 12.12 -92.47
C ALA A 3 30.60 12.56 -90.97
N PHE A 4 31.38 11.87 -90.13
CA PHE A 4 32.14 12.32 -88.94
C PHE A 4 31.58 13.27 -87.83
N SER A 5 31.68 12.76 -86.58
CA SER A 5 32.44 13.29 -85.40
C SER A 5 31.94 14.46 -84.52
N VAL A 6 31.94 14.25 -83.19
CA VAL A 6 32.81 14.86 -82.15
C VAL A 6 32.14 14.83 -80.74
N CYS A 7 32.92 14.48 -79.71
CA CYS A 7 32.62 14.51 -78.27
C CYS A 7 32.60 15.94 -77.67
N ALA A 8 31.88 16.15 -76.55
CA ALA A 8 32.32 17.04 -75.46
C ALA A 8 31.54 16.80 -74.14
N ASP A 9 32.28 16.43 -73.09
CA ASP A 9 31.93 16.53 -71.66
C ASP A 9 31.84 18.00 -71.21
N VAL A 10 30.92 18.33 -70.27
CA VAL A 10 31.20 19.30 -69.18
C VAL A 10 30.33 19.00 -67.94
N ASP A 11 30.98 18.56 -66.86
CA ASP A 11 30.49 18.55 -65.49
C ASP A 11 30.18 19.96 -64.97
N ALA A 12 28.94 20.22 -64.54
CA ALA A 12 28.58 21.47 -63.86
C ALA A 12 28.76 21.35 -62.33
N ALA A 13 30.00 21.26 -61.87
CA ALA A 13 30.33 21.45 -60.46
C ALA A 13 30.46 22.96 -60.16
N GLY A 14 29.59 23.50 -59.29
CA GLY A 14 29.70 24.88 -58.80
C GLY A 14 31.08 25.19 -58.17
N PRO A 15 31.47 26.47 -58.06
CA PRO A 15 32.84 26.85 -57.69
C PRO A 15 33.24 26.25 -56.34
N ARG A 16 34.32 25.45 -56.33
CA ARG A 16 34.87 24.84 -55.11
C ARG A 16 35.37 25.94 -54.18
N LEU A 17 34.74 26.07 -53.02
CA LEU A 17 35.16 27.00 -51.97
C LEU A 17 36.62 26.75 -51.60
N THR A 18 37.39 27.82 -51.47
CA THR A 18 38.78 27.75 -50.97
C THR A 18 38.81 27.20 -49.54
N LYS A 19 39.93 26.59 -49.12
CA LYS A 19 40.09 26.04 -47.76
C LYS A 19 39.73 27.07 -46.67
N ARG A 20 40.05 28.35 -46.90
CA ARG A 20 39.71 29.47 -46.00
C ARG A 20 38.20 29.72 -45.93
N GLN A 21 37.50 29.70 -47.06
CA GLN A 21 36.04 29.86 -47.10
C GLN A 21 35.32 28.66 -46.46
N GLN A 22 35.84 27.44 -46.64
CA GLN A 22 35.29 26.25 -45.97
C GLN A 22 35.46 26.30 -44.45
N ALA A 23 36.60 26.82 -43.95
CA ALA A 23 36.83 27.01 -42.52
C ALA A 23 35.87 28.03 -41.91
N ILE A 24 35.68 29.19 -42.58
CA ILE A 24 34.72 30.23 -42.16
C ILE A 24 33.29 29.68 -42.13
N LYS A 25 32.89 28.91 -43.15
CA LYS A 25 31.57 28.27 -43.21
C LYS A 25 31.35 27.31 -42.02
N ARG A 26 32.32 26.45 -41.72
CA ARG A 26 32.25 25.52 -40.59
C ARG A 26 32.18 26.25 -39.24
N GLU A 27 32.92 27.35 -39.10
CA GLU A 27 32.88 28.13 -37.87
C GLU A 27 31.53 28.83 -37.67
N ASN A 28 30.95 29.39 -38.74
CA ASN A 28 29.62 30.00 -38.70
C ASN A 28 28.53 28.95 -38.40
N GLU A 29 28.61 27.77 -39.00
CA GLU A 29 27.71 26.65 -38.70
C GLU A 29 27.83 26.18 -37.24
N ARG A 30 29.06 26.16 -36.68
CA ARG A 30 29.26 25.85 -35.25
C ARG A 30 28.62 26.91 -34.35
N LYS A 31 28.85 28.20 -34.62
CA LYS A 31 28.25 29.30 -33.86
C LYS A 31 26.72 29.28 -33.93
N ALA A 32 26.15 28.98 -35.09
CA ALA A 32 24.71 28.82 -35.26
C ALA A 32 24.14 27.64 -34.44
N ARG A 33 24.83 26.50 -34.40
CA ARG A 33 24.45 25.34 -33.58
C ARG A 33 24.55 25.62 -32.08
N GLU A 34 25.57 26.37 -31.66
CA GLU A 34 25.73 26.79 -30.26
C GLU A 34 24.62 27.76 -29.84
N ALA A 35 24.29 28.75 -30.68
CA ALA A 35 23.18 29.68 -30.44
C ALA A 35 21.83 28.95 -30.35
N ALA A 36 21.54 28.03 -31.28
CA ALA A 36 20.32 27.22 -31.25
C ALA A 36 20.21 26.35 -30.00
N ARG A 37 21.33 25.78 -29.52
CA ARG A 37 21.36 25.01 -28.26
C ARG A 37 21.14 25.90 -27.04
N ALA A 38 21.69 27.12 -27.04
CA ALA A 38 21.48 28.08 -25.95
C ALA A 38 20.01 28.52 -25.88
N GLU A 39 19.38 28.79 -27.03
CA GLU A 39 17.97 29.16 -27.11
C GLU A 39 17.04 28.01 -26.68
N ALA A 40 17.33 26.77 -27.10
CA ALA A 40 16.59 25.59 -26.65
C ALA A 40 16.71 25.36 -25.14
N ARG A 41 17.91 25.58 -24.57
CA ARG A 41 18.11 25.52 -23.11
C ARG A 41 17.33 26.60 -22.37
N ALA A 42 17.31 27.84 -22.89
CA ALA A 42 16.56 28.94 -22.29
C ALA A 42 15.04 28.66 -22.29
N LYS A 43 14.50 28.17 -23.41
CA LYS A 43 13.09 27.76 -23.53
C LYS A 43 12.72 26.62 -22.56
N ASN A 44 13.56 25.58 -22.44
CA ASN A 44 13.34 24.50 -21.47
C ASN A 44 13.37 24.98 -20.01
N ASN A 45 14.27 25.91 -19.67
CA ASN A 45 14.34 26.47 -18.32
C ASN A 45 13.13 27.34 -17.98
N GLN A 46 12.56 28.05 -18.96
CA GLN A 46 11.31 28.80 -18.78
C GLN A 46 10.12 27.87 -18.56
N ILE A 47 10.02 26.77 -19.33
CA ILE A 47 8.98 25.74 -19.15
C ILE A 47 9.08 25.11 -17.75
N ALA A 48 10.29 24.83 -17.27
CA ALA A 48 10.51 24.30 -15.92
C ALA A 48 10.05 25.25 -14.81
N LYS A 49 10.29 26.56 -14.95
CA LYS A 49 9.83 27.58 -13.98
C LYS A 49 8.32 27.80 -13.98
N THR A 50 7.66 27.69 -15.13
CA THR A 50 6.19 27.84 -15.22
C THR A 50 5.41 26.61 -14.75
N ASN A 51 6.09 25.49 -14.54
CA ASN A 51 5.48 24.21 -14.17
C ASN A 51 5.83 23.80 -12.72
N GLU A 52 6.19 24.77 -11.86
CA GLU A 52 6.06 24.63 -10.41
C GLU A 52 4.57 24.55 -10.08
N ARG A 53 3.94 23.42 -10.40
CA ARG A 53 2.67 23.07 -9.81
C ARG A 53 2.92 23.01 -8.32
N GLU A 54 2.39 23.98 -7.58
CA GLU A 54 2.31 23.90 -6.13
C GLU A 54 1.83 22.50 -5.80
N THR A 55 2.67 21.72 -5.12
CA THR A 55 2.25 20.39 -4.72
C THR A 55 1.13 20.62 -3.73
N PRO A 56 -0.10 20.18 -4.01
CA PRO A 56 -1.20 20.42 -3.10
C PRO A 56 -0.82 19.83 -1.74
N VAL A 57 -0.81 20.66 -0.71
CA VAL A 57 -0.62 20.20 0.67
C VAL A 57 -1.91 19.47 1.03
N VAL A 58 -1.87 18.14 0.96
CA VAL A 58 -2.98 17.30 1.43
C VAL A 58 -2.80 17.16 2.93
N GLU A 59 -3.65 17.83 3.70
CA GLU A 59 -3.76 17.54 5.13
C GLU A 59 -4.34 16.14 5.30
N ILE A 60 -3.63 15.29 6.03
CA ILE A 60 -4.06 13.93 6.36
C ILE A 60 -4.49 13.98 7.82
N ASP A 61 -5.80 13.83 8.05
CA ASP A 61 -6.35 13.71 9.39
C ASP A 61 -6.07 12.31 9.94
N ILE A 62 -5.77 12.22 11.23
CA ILE A 62 -5.47 10.97 11.93
C ILE A 62 -6.24 10.99 13.24
N ALA A 63 -7.05 9.95 13.45
CA ALA A 63 -7.78 9.78 14.70
C ALA A 63 -6.81 9.84 15.89
N PRO A 64 -7.09 10.69 16.88
CA PRO A 64 -6.19 10.87 17.99
C PRO A 64 -6.15 9.60 18.84
N VAL A 65 -4.98 9.29 19.39
CA VAL A 65 -4.83 8.25 20.42
C VAL A 65 -5.71 8.62 21.62
N ASP A 66 -6.67 7.76 21.97
CA ASP A 66 -7.55 7.96 23.11
C ASP A 66 -6.83 7.63 24.43
N PRO A 67 -6.53 8.63 25.29
CA PRO A 67 -5.84 8.41 26.56
C PRO A 67 -6.65 7.55 27.54
N SER A 68 -7.98 7.49 27.40
CA SER A 68 -8.87 6.73 28.28
C SER A 68 -8.60 5.22 28.19
N THR A 69 -8.14 4.75 27.03
CA THR A 69 -7.85 3.33 26.77
C THR A 69 -6.52 2.86 27.35
N LYS A 70 -5.64 3.78 27.77
CA LYS A 70 -4.27 3.47 28.19
C LYS A 70 -4.18 2.39 29.26
N SER A 71 -5.05 2.46 30.27
CA SER A 71 -5.10 1.46 31.34
C SER A 71 -5.48 0.06 30.84
N GLN A 72 -6.37 -0.02 29.85
CA GLN A 72 -6.73 -1.29 29.22
C GLN A 72 -5.57 -1.83 28.38
N VAL A 73 -4.92 -0.99 27.59
CA VAL A 73 -3.76 -1.37 26.77
C VAL A 73 -2.63 -1.93 27.63
N LEU A 74 -2.32 -1.30 28.76
CA LEU A 74 -1.30 -1.79 29.70
C LEU A 74 -1.66 -3.15 30.30
N ARG A 75 -2.92 -3.38 30.65
CA ARG A 75 -3.38 -4.70 31.12
C ARG A 75 -3.27 -5.77 30.04
N SER A 76 -3.64 -5.44 28.81
CA SER A 76 -3.51 -6.36 27.67
C SER A 76 -2.04 -6.70 27.39
N ALA A 77 -1.13 -5.72 27.46
CA ALA A 77 0.30 -5.94 27.30
C ALA A 77 0.86 -6.87 28.39
N ALA A 78 0.55 -6.60 29.66
CA ALA A 78 0.97 -7.47 30.77
C ALA A 78 0.46 -8.90 30.60
N ARG A 79 -0.76 -9.08 30.08
CA ARG A 79 -1.30 -10.42 29.81
C ARG A 79 -0.55 -11.15 28.69
N ILE A 80 -0.08 -10.43 27.67
CA ILE A 80 0.75 -11.00 26.61
C ILE A 80 2.11 -11.42 27.19
N ASP A 81 2.72 -10.56 28.00
CA ASP A 81 3.99 -10.85 28.67
C ASP A 81 3.88 -12.11 29.55
N GLU A 82 2.83 -12.23 30.36
CA GLU A 82 2.56 -13.43 31.17
C GLU A 82 2.51 -14.72 30.34
N ILE A 83 1.87 -14.68 29.17
CA ILE A 83 1.76 -15.85 28.28
C ILE A 83 3.13 -16.22 27.70
N ILE A 84 3.91 -15.23 27.29
CA ILE A 84 5.25 -15.43 26.71
C ILE A 84 6.22 -15.94 27.78
N GLU A 85 6.24 -15.32 28.95
CA GLU A 85 7.10 -15.69 30.07
C GLU A 85 6.81 -17.11 30.56
N ALA A 86 5.54 -17.50 30.62
CA ALA A 86 5.16 -18.87 30.99
C ALA A 86 5.68 -19.92 29.98
N ASP A 87 5.67 -19.62 28.68
CA ASP A 87 6.21 -20.53 27.66
C ASP A 87 7.74 -20.59 27.70
N LEU A 88 8.42 -19.45 27.87
CA LEU A 88 9.87 -19.37 28.03
C LEU A 88 10.35 -20.17 29.24
N ALA A 89 9.68 -19.99 30.39
CA ALA A 89 9.98 -20.74 31.62
C ALA A 89 9.81 -22.25 31.43
N ARG A 90 8.73 -22.68 30.76
CA ARG A 90 8.50 -24.10 30.46
C ARG A 90 9.62 -24.71 29.60
N ARG A 91 10.22 -23.91 28.72
CA ARG A 91 11.32 -24.32 27.83
C ARG A 91 12.70 -24.10 28.44
N GLY A 92 12.80 -23.52 29.65
CA GLY A 92 14.07 -23.16 30.27
C GLY A 92 14.86 -22.11 29.48
N ILE A 93 14.17 -21.21 28.77
CA ILE A 93 14.80 -20.14 27.98
C ILE A 93 14.75 -18.85 28.78
N GLU A 94 15.89 -18.21 28.99
CA GLU A 94 15.95 -16.90 29.63
C GLU A 94 15.55 -15.77 28.65
N PRO A 95 14.72 -14.80 29.08
CA PRO A 95 14.40 -13.63 28.28
C PRO A 95 15.64 -12.78 27.96
N ASN A 96 15.64 -12.15 26.78
CA ASN A 96 16.65 -11.17 26.44
C ASN A 96 16.59 -9.94 27.37
N PRO A 97 17.71 -9.26 27.64
CA PRO A 97 17.71 -8.04 28.41
C PRO A 97 16.86 -6.95 27.73
N MET A 98 16.35 -6.04 28.55
CA MET A 98 15.59 -4.89 28.08
C MET A 98 16.40 -4.07 27.06
N SER A 99 15.78 -3.74 25.93
CA SER A 99 16.41 -2.93 24.89
C SER A 99 16.88 -1.58 25.42
N SER A 100 17.98 -1.07 24.88
CA SER A 100 18.45 0.29 25.19
C SER A 100 17.45 1.35 24.69
N HIS A 101 17.61 2.60 25.10
CA HIS A 101 16.74 3.69 24.63
C HIS A 101 16.94 3.98 23.14
N GLU A 102 18.16 3.90 22.64
CA GLU A 102 18.53 4.07 21.23
C GLU A 102 17.88 2.97 20.37
N GLN A 103 18.00 1.72 20.82
CA GLN A 103 17.40 0.57 20.14
C GLN A 103 15.88 0.66 20.12
N PHE A 104 15.26 0.94 21.27
CA PHE A 104 13.82 1.11 21.38
C PHE A 104 13.31 2.22 20.45
N MET A 105 13.95 3.40 20.50
CA MET A 105 13.55 4.53 19.66
C MET A 105 13.63 4.17 18.19
N ARG A 106 14.74 3.58 17.73
CA ARG A 106 14.89 3.20 16.33
C ARG A 106 13.81 2.20 15.91
N ARG A 107 13.54 1.18 16.73
CA ARG A 107 12.51 0.16 16.45
C ARG A 107 11.11 0.79 16.39
N ALA A 108 10.71 1.56 17.41
CA ALA A 108 9.42 2.24 17.43
C ALA A 108 9.17 3.13 16.20
N TYR A 109 10.20 3.85 15.74
CA TYR A 109 10.11 4.69 14.54
C TYR A 109 9.91 3.87 13.25
N LEU A 110 10.67 2.77 13.11
CA LEU A 110 10.55 1.87 11.97
C LEU A 110 9.22 1.12 11.98
N ASP A 111 8.82 0.59 13.13
CA ASP A 111 7.64 -0.24 13.28
C ASP A 111 6.34 0.58 13.17
N ILE A 112 6.29 1.80 13.73
CA ILE A 112 5.08 2.62 13.72
C ILE A 112 4.99 3.46 12.45
N THR A 113 6.09 4.09 12.02
CA THR A 113 6.05 5.08 10.92
C THR A 113 6.86 4.69 9.69
N GLY A 114 7.51 3.54 9.68
CA GLY A 114 8.29 3.06 8.53
C GLY A 114 9.56 3.85 8.22
N ARG A 115 10.01 4.73 9.13
CA ARG A 115 11.13 5.65 8.87
C ARG A 115 11.96 5.89 10.12
N VAL A 116 13.24 6.17 9.93
CA VAL A 116 14.15 6.54 11.04
C VAL A 116 13.82 7.93 11.63
N PRO A 117 14.16 8.19 12.91
CA PRO A 117 13.98 9.50 13.51
C PRO A 117 14.85 10.57 12.85
N ARG A 118 14.34 11.80 12.80
CA ARG A 118 15.18 12.98 12.49
C ARG A 118 16.13 13.23 13.65
N GLY A 119 17.36 13.68 13.38
CA GLY A 119 18.38 13.90 14.40
C GLY A 119 17.88 14.70 15.61
N ARG A 120 17.19 15.83 15.38
CA ARG A 120 16.59 16.63 16.47
C ARG A 120 15.61 15.84 17.34
N ARG A 121 14.70 15.05 16.74
CA ARG A 121 13.74 14.24 17.50
C ARG A 121 14.44 13.15 18.30
N ALA A 122 15.50 12.55 17.74
CA ALA A 122 16.30 11.55 18.45
C ALA A 122 17.00 12.14 19.68
N TRP A 123 17.67 13.29 19.51
CA TRP A 123 18.31 14.01 20.62
C TRP A 123 17.31 14.35 21.73
N THR A 124 16.13 14.88 21.39
CA THR A 124 15.09 15.20 22.38
C THR A 124 14.64 13.98 23.17
N PHE A 125 14.44 12.84 22.50
CA PHE A 125 14.04 11.59 23.18
C PHE A 125 15.14 11.06 24.12
N LEU A 126 16.40 11.04 23.65
CA LEU A 126 17.52 10.51 24.44
C LEU A 126 17.85 11.41 25.64
N ALA A 127 17.73 12.73 25.48
CA ALA A 127 17.95 13.68 26.58
C ALA A 127 16.82 13.69 27.62
N SER A 128 15.64 13.14 27.30
CA SER A 128 14.51 13.12 28.22
C SER A 128 14.76 12.20 29.43
N LYS A 129 14.49 12.76 30.63
CA LYS A 129 14.53 12.05 31.91
C LYS A 129 13.14 11.60 32.38
N MET A 130 12.10 11.82 31.59
CA MET A 130 10.74 11.40 31.93
C MET A 130 10.68 9.86 32.02
N PRO A 131 10.18 9.28 33.12
CA PRO A 131 10.00 7.83 33.25
C PRO A 131 9.16 7.23 32.11
N GLU A 132 8.15 7.96 31.66
CA GLU A 132 7.16 7.57 30.66
C GLU A 132 7.54 7.92 29.21
N LYS A 133 8.78 8.35 28.94
CA LYS A 133 9.21 8.83 27.61
C LYS A 133 8.96 7.84 26.48
N ARG A 134 9.00 6.52 26.76
CA ARG A 134 8.69 5.48 25.77
C ARG A 134 7.23 5.52 25.34
N SER A 135 6.31 5.59 26.29
CA SER A 135 4.88 5.71 26.03
C SER A 135 4.55 7.02 25.32
N LEU A 136 5.14 8.14 25.76
CA LEU A 136 4.94 9.44 25.10
C LEU A 136 5.46 9.43 23.64
N LEU A 137 6.57 8.73 23.37
CA LEU A 137 7.05 8.57 22.01
C LEU A 137 6.07 7.75 21.16
N ILE A 138 5.53 6.65 21.70
CA ILE A 138 4.54 5.82 21.00
C ILE A 138 3.29 6.65 20.68
N ASP A 139 2.73 7.34 21.68
CA ASP A 139 1.55 8.21 21.52
C ASP A 139 1.82 9.29 20.46
N HIS A 140 3.00 9.92 20.51
CA HIS A 140 3.42 10.89 19.49
C HIS A 140 3.46 10.28 18.09
N LEU A 141 3.98 9.06 17.93
CA LEU A 141 4.14 8.43 16.61
C LEU A 141 2.82 7.93 16.02
N LEU A 142 1.92 7.41 16.85
CA LEU A 142 0.57 6.98 16.45
C LEU A 142 -0.27 8.16 15.95
N ASN A 143 -0.10 9.35 16.54
CA ASN A 143 -0.74 10.60 16.09
C ASN A 143 -0.07 11.25 14.86
N GLN A 144 0.62 10.50 13.99
CA GLN A 144 1.27 11.05 12.79
C GLN A 144 0.73 10.38 11.53
N PRO A 145 0.65 11.11 10.40
CA PRO A 145 0.27 10.51 9.10
C PRO A 145 1.15 9.33 8.67
N GLY A 146 2.39 9.30 9.15
CA GLY A 146 3.32 8.20 8.91
C GLY A 146 2.83 6.86 9.47
N TYR A 147 2.04 6.86 10.55
CA TYR A 147 1.43 5.65 11.12
C TYR A 147 0.46 5.01 10.13
N ALA A 148 -0.59 5.75 9.74
CA ALA A 148 -1.60 5.24 8.82
C ALA A 148 -0.97 4.86 7.47
N SER A 149 -0.02 5.66 6.96
CA SER A 149 0.68 5.33 5.71
C SER A 149 1.52 4.06 5.81
N HIS A 150 2.23 3.84 6.92
CA HIS A 150 3.06 2.65 7.06
C HIS A 150 2.21 1.39 7.23
N LEU A 151 1.20 1.46 8.10
CA LEU A 151 0.28 0.37 8.37
C LEU A 151 -0.54 -0.01 7.12
N PHE A 152 -0.99 0.99 6.35
CA PHE A 152 -1.64 0.77 5.06
C PHE A 152 -0.74 -0.02 4.10
N ASN A 153 0.53 0.36 3.93
CA ASN A 153 1.40 -0.35 2.99
C ASN A 153 1.68 -1.79 3.43
N TYR A 154 1.87 -2.02 4.73
CA TYR A 154 2.02 -3.36 5.28
C TYR A 154 0.79 -4.22 4.96
N TRP A 155 -0.41 -3.74 5.31
CA TRP A 155 -1.64 -4.49 5.09
C TRP A 155 -2.05 -4.58 3.62
N ALA A 156 -1.78 -3.56 2.81
CA ALA A 156 -2.02 -3.62 1.37
C ALA A 156 -1.24 -4.77 0.73
N SER A 157 -0.01 -5.04 1.20
CA SER A 157 0.76 -6.20 0.77
C SER A 157 0.14 -7.52 1.24
N ILE A 158 -0.18 -7.64 2.54
CA ILE A 158 -0.75 -8.86 3.13
C ILE A 158 -2.13 -9.21 2.53
N LEU A 159 -2.94 -8.19 2.25
CA LEU A 159 -4.28 -8.30 1.68
C LEU A 159 -4.27 -8.30 0.15
N ARG A 160 -3.11 -8.42 -0.51
CA ARG A 160 -2.97 -8.42 -1.99
C ARG A 160 -3.79 -7.33 -2.67
N LEU A 161 -3.70 -6.11 -2.14
CA LEU A 161 -4.47 -5.00 -2.65
C LEU A 161 -4.10 -4.73 -4.12
N ASN A 162 -5.12 -4.55 -4.95
CA ASN A 162 -4.95 -4.13 -6.33
C ASN A 162 -6.01 -3.08 -6.69
N ASP A 163 -5.61 -2.08 -7.47
CA ASP A 163 -6.54 -1.04 -7.95
C ASP A 163 -7.40 -1.56 -9.12
N THR A 164 -6.92 -2.61 -9.78
CA THR A 164 -7.56 -3.25 -10.93
C THR A 164 -7.49 -4.77 -10.79
N GLY A 165 -8.65 -5.40 -10.61
CA GLY A 165 -8.76 -6.85 -10.48
C GLY A 165 -8.82 -7.56 -11.83
N SER A 166 -8.99 -8.89 -11.78
CA SER A 166 -9.25 -9.74 -12.95
C SER A 166 -10.34 -9.14 -13.85
N ASN A 167 -10.14 -9.18 -15.17
CA ASN A 167 -11.06 -8.58 -16.16
C ASN A 167 -11.28 -7.06 -15.99
N ARG A 168 -10.26 -6.33 -15.51
CA ARG A 168 -10.26 -4.87 -15.34
C ARG A 168 -11.32 -4.37 -14.36
N LEU A 169 -11.64 -5.14 -13.31
CA LEU A 169 -12.56 -4.69 -12.28
C LEU A 169 -12.01 -3.45 -11.56
N TYR A 170 -12.86 -2.44 -11.36
CA TYR A 170 -12.45 -1.24 -10.63
C TYR A 170 -12.48 -1.49 -9.11
N LEU A 171 -11.30 -1.55 -8.51
CA LEU A 171 -11.09 -1.89 -7.08
C LEU A 171 -10.41 -0.80 -6.28
N ARG A 172 -10.08 0.34 -6.90
CA ARG A 172 -9.53 1.51 -6.19
C ARG A 172 -10.32 1.92 -4.93
N PRO A 173 -11.68 1.91 -4.90
CA PRO A 173 -12.42 2.24 -3.69
C PRO A 173 -12.04 1.37 -2.47
N TYR A 174 -11.71 0.09 -2.67
CA TYR A 174 -11.26 -0.80 -1.60
C TYR A 174 -9.92 -0.34 -1.00
N GLY A 175 -9.00 0.11 -1.85
CA GLY A 175 -7.72 0.68 -1.40
C GLY A 175 -7.87 2.01 -0.68
N ASP A 176 -8.83 2.84 -1.07
CA ASP A 176 -9.08 4.11 -0.39
C ASP A 176 -9.81 3.89 0.95
N TRP A 177 -10.82 3.01 1.00
CA TRP A 177 -11.46 2.56 2.25
C TRP A 177 -10.45 1.97 3.24
N LEU A 178 -9.51 1.13 2.78
CA LEU A 178 -8.50 0.55 3.67
C LEU A 178 -7.57 1.63 4.26
N LYS A 179 -7.25 2.69 3.51
CA LYS A 179 -6.46 3.82 4.06
C LYS A 179 -7.23 4.55 5.13
N GLU A 180 -8.51 4.83 4.89
CA GLU A 180 -9.40 5.51 5.83
C GLU A 180 -9.51 4.70 7.13
N CYS A 181 -9.68 3.38 7.07
CA CYS A 181 -9.72 2.54 8.27
C CYS A 181 -8.49 2.73 9.18
N PHE A 182 -7.30 2.88 8.61
CA PHE A 182 -6.08 3.11 9.39
C PHE A 182 -5.91 4.57 9.85
N GLN A 183 -6.44 5.53 9.10
CA GLN A 183 -6.49 6.94 9.51
C GLN A 183 -7.43 7.12 10.71
N ASP A 184 -8.60 6.47 10.65
CA ASP A 184 -9.66 6.56 11.66
C ASP A 184 -9.44 5.60 12.84
N ASN A 185 -8.35 4.83 12.82
CA ASN A 185 -8.01 3.83 13.84
C ASN A 185 -9.17 2.82 14.09
N VAL A 186 -9.80 2.37 13.01
CA VAL A 186 -10.89 1.39 13.05
C VAL A 186 -10.36 0.07 13.63
N ALA A 187 -11.15 -0.52 14.51
CA ALA A 187 -10.80 -1.77 15.18
C ALA A 187 -10.57 -2.91 14.17
N PHE A 188 -9.58 -3.75 14.43
CA PHE A 188 -9.18 -4.81 13.49
C PHE A 188 -10.30 -5.82 13.23
N ASP A 189 -11.01 -6.23 14.29
CA ASP A 189 -12.17 -7.11 14.20
C ASP A 189 -13.28 -6.50 13.34
N GLN A 190 -13.50 -5.19 13.45
CA GLN A 190 -14.46 -4.46 12.61
C GLN A 190 -14.07 -4.49 11.14
N MET A 191 -12.80 -4.20 10.82
CA MET A 191 -12.32 -4.27 9.43
C MET A 191 -12.46 -5.68 8.85
N VAL A 192 -12.11 -6.71 9.63
CA VAL A 192 -12.24 -8.11 9.20
C VAL A 192 -13.71 -8.47 8.97
N TYR A 193 -14.58 -8.10 9.89
CA TYR A 193 -16.03 -8.32 9.76
C TYR A 193 -16.58 -7.67 8.49
N GLU A 194 -16.23 -6.40 8.23
CA GLU A 194 -16.63 -5.68 7.02
C GLU A 194 -16.17 -6.42 5.75
N MET A 195 -14.90 -6.83 5.68
CA MET A 195 -14.38 -7.55 4.51
C MET A 195 -15.05 -8.90 4.27
N LEU A 196 -15.29 -9.68 5.33
CA LEU A 196 -15.86 -11.02 5.22
C LEU A 196 -17.37 -11.00 4.98
N THR A 197 -18.08 -9.98 5.47
CA THR A 197 -19.53 -9.86 5.30
C THR A 197 -19.95 -8.96 4.15
N ALA A 198 -19.02 -8.25 3.51
CA ALA A 198 -19.33 -7.32 2.44
C ALA A 198 -20.12 -7.94 1.28
N GLU A 199 -21.11 -7.19 0.82
CA GLU A 199 -22.00 -7.46 -0.31
C GLU A 199 -22.17 -6.18 -1.15
N GLY A 200 -22.69 -6.32 -2.37
CA GLY A 200 -23.02 -5.19 -3.23
C GLY A 200 -21.88 -4.80 -4.17
N LYS A 201 -21.78 -3.49 -4.45
CA LYS A 201 -20.84 -2.93 -5.43
C LYS A 201 -19.69 -2.19 -4.75
N THR A 202 -18.54 -2.14 -5.39
CA THR A 202 -17.30 -1.60 -4.79
C THR A 202 -17.35 -0.12 -4.43
N TRP A 203 -18.25 0.68 -5.00
CA TRP A 203 -18.44 2.09 -4.62
C TRP A 203 -19.57 2.31 -3.61
N GLU A 204 -20.39 1.28 -3.36
CA GLU A 204 -21.43 1.31 -2.33
C GLU A 204 -20.88 0.71 -1.02
N ASN A 205 -20.18 -0.42 -1.14
CA ASN A 205 -19.48 -1.11 -0.06
C ASN A 205 -18.05 -1.46 -0.51
N PRO A 206 -17.07 -0.58 -0.29
CA PRO A 206 -15.69 -0.78 -0.72
C PRO A 206 -15.02 -2.04 -0.18
N ALA A 207 -15.39 -2.49 1.02
CA ALA A 207 -14.84 -3.70 1.64
C ALA A 207 -15.05 -4.95 0.79
N VAL A 208 -16.04 -4.94 -0.12
CA VAL A 208 -16.29 -6.02 -1.08
C VAL A 208 -15.10 -6.28 -2.02
N GLY A 209 -14.19 -5.31 -2.14
CA GLY A 209 -12.94 -5.48 -2.88
C GLY A 209 -12.06 -6.62 -2.33
N TYR A 210 -12.14 -6.93 -1.04
CA TYR A 210 -11.46 -8.08 -0.43
C TYR A 210 -11.78 -9.39 -1.13
N LYS A 211 -13.06 -9.59 -1.50
CA LYS A 211 -13.55 -10.79 -2.19
C LYS A 211 -13.28 -10.72 -3.70
N LEU A 212 -13.39 -9.52 -4.28
CA LEU A 212 -13.23 -9.32 -5.72
C LEU A 212 -11.79 -9.34 -6.22
N ARG A 213 -10.81 -9.01 -5.37
CA ARG A 213 -9.39 -8.95 -5.77
C ARG A 213 -8.88 -10.28 -6.33
N ASP A 214 -9.38 -11.40 -5.80
CA ASP A 214 -9.01 -12.77 -6.18
C ASP A 214 -10.09 -13.44 -7.04
N ARG A 215 -10.89 -12.65 -7.78
CA ARG A 215 -11.95 -13.20 -8.65
C ARG A 215 -11.36 -14.20 -9.65
N GLY A 216 -11.89 -15.42 -9.62
CA GLY A 216 -11.40 -16.57 -10.40
C GLY A 216 -10.52 -17.53 -9.59
N MET A 217 -10.07 -17.13 -8.40
CA MET A 217 -9.19 -17.91 -7.52
C MET A 217 -9.77 -18.04 -6.09
N PRO A 218 -10.97 -18.63 -5.91
CA PRO A 218 -11.65 -18.67 -4.62
C PRO A 218 -10.90 -19.52 -3.57
N LEU A 219 -10.18 -20.56 -3.99
CA LEU A 219 -9.41 -21.40 -3.08
C LEU A 219 -8.18 -20.66 -2.53
N ASP A 220 -7.50 -19.86 -3.36
CA ASP A 220 -6.41 -18.99 -2.92
C ASP A 220 -6.93 -17.88 -1.99
N ASN A 221 -8.10 -17.31 -2.29
CA ASN A 221 -8.71 -16.34 -1.37
C ASN A 221 -8.96 -16.98 -0.01
N LEU A 222 -9.55 -18.17 0.05
CA LEU A 222 -9.78 -18.91 1.29
C LEU A 222 -8.49 -19.16 2.06
N ASN A 223 -7.48 -19.74 1.39
CA ASN A 223 -6.19 -20.03 2.02
C ASN A 223 -5.60 -18.77 2.67
N ASN A 224 -5.64 -17.66 1.95
CA ASN A 224 -5.14 -16.39 2.47
C ASN A 224 -6.01 -15.79 3.56
N THR A 225 -7.33 -15.94 3.51
CA THR A 225 -8.24 -15.52 4.58
C THR A 225 -7.90 -16.24 5.88
N VAL A 226 -7.76 -17.56 5.83
CA VAL A 226 -7.41 -18.38 6.99
C VAL A 226 -6.01 -18.02 7.52
N ARG A 227 -5.03 -17.87 6.62
CA ARG A 227 -3.68 -17.45 6.99
C ARG A 227 -3.62 -16.09 7.66
N ASN A 228 -4.30 -15.10 7.08
CA ASN A 228 -4.19 -13.71 7.50
C ASN A 228 -4.97 -13.42 8.78
N PHE A 229 -6.13 -14.04 8.97
CA PHE A 229 -7.02 -13.70 10.10
C PHE A 229 -7.02 -14.74 11.22
N LEU A 230 -6.71 -16.00 10.94
CA LEU A 230 -6.62 -17.05 11.96
C LEU A 230 -5.16 -17.41 12.32
N GLY A 231 -4.19 -16.89 11.57
CA GLY A 231 -2.77 -17.15 11.83
C GLY A 231 -2.33 -18.61 11.59
N THR A 232 -3.14 -19.39 10.87
CA THR A 232 -2.90 -20.82 10.60
C THR A 232 -2.74 -21.08 9.12
N GLN A 233 -1.94 -22.07 8.75
CA GLN A 233 -1.73 -22.44 7.35
C GLN A 233 -2.65 -23.60 6.98
N ILE A 234 -3.59 -23.35 6.08
CA ILE A 234 -4.48 -24.39 5.54
C ILE A 234 -4.14 -24.72 4.08
N GLY A 235 -3.17 -24.03 3.48
CA GLY A 235 -2.90 -24.12 2.04
C GLY A 235 -2.52 -25.52 1.54
N CYS A 236 -1.74 -26.30 2.31
CA CYS A 236 -1.41 -27.67 1.90
C CYS A 236 -2.65 -28.57 1.81
N ALA A 237 -3.63 -28.35 2.69
CA ALA A 237 -4.91 -29.06 2.73
C ALA A 237 -5.70 -28.95 1.41
N GLN A 238 -5.39 -27.99 0.55
CA GLN A 238 -6.00 -27.87 -0.77
C GLN A 238 -5.78 -29.11 -1.65
N CYS A 239 -4.61 -29.76 -1.55
CA CYS A 239 -4.22 -30.89 -2.41
C CYS A 239 -4.12 -32.22 -1.66
N HIS A 240 -3.81 -32.20 -0.38
CA HIS A 240 -3.70 -33.38 0.49
C HIS A 240 -3.79 -32.95 1.96
N ASP A 241 -4.07 -33.86 2.90
CA ASP A 241 -4.06 -33.54 4.33
C ASP A 241 -2.76 -32.84 4.77
N HIS A 242 -2.87 -31.82 5.63
CA HIS A 242 -1.72 -30.99 5.98
C HIS A 242 -0.64 -31.83 6.69
N PRO A 243 0.63 -31.78 6.25
CA PRO A 243 1.65 -32.73 6.72
C PRO A 243 2.15 -32.45 8.15
N PHE A 244 1.96 -31.22 8.64
CA PHE A 244 2.47 -30.75 9.94
C PHE A 244 1.40 -30.08 10.82
N ASP A 245 0.12 -30.18 10.43
CA ASP A 245 -1.00 -29.54 11.13
C ASP A 245 -2.22 -30.45 11.02
N ARG A 246 -3.27 -30.20 11.81
CA ARG A 246 -4.44 -31.08 11.94
C ARG A 246 -5.44 -31.01 10.77
N TRP A 247 -5.26 -30.08 9.85
CA TRP A 247 -6.25 -29.78 8.80
C TRP A 247 -6.28 -30.86 7.72
N THR A 248 -7.45 -31.43 7.49
CA THR A 248 -7.68 -32.39 6.41
C THR A 248 -8.06 -31.68 5.10
N GLN A 249 -7.85 -32.38 3.98
CA GLN A 249 -8.33 -31.91 2.68
C GLN A 249 -9.84 -31.76 2.65
N GLN A 250 -10.57 -32.66 3.31
CA GLN A 250 -12.02 -32.58 3.41
C GLN A 250 -12.46 -31.28 4.07
N GLU A 251 -11.91 -30.94 5.24
CA GLU A 251 -12.24 -29.69 5.95
C GLU A 251 -11.92 -28.43 5.12
N PHE A 252 -10.85 -28.45 4.33
CA PHE A 252 -10.54 -27.36 3.42
C PHE A 252 -11.66 -27.13 2.40
N TYR A 253 -12.16 -28.19 1.76
CA TYR A 253 -13.24 -28.07 0.77
C TYR A 253 -14.61 -27.80 1.39
N GLU A 254 -14.87 -28.26 2.62
CA GLU A 254 -16.05 -27.89 3.39
C GLU A 254 -16.09 -26.37 3.64
N LEU A 255 -14.97 -25.80 4.08
CA LEU A 255 -14.84 -24.37 4.29
C LEU A 255 -14.93 -23.58 2.97
N ALA A 256 -14.34 -24.09 1.90
CA ALA A 256 -14.46 -23.49 0.56
C ALA A 256 -15.91 -23.47 0.06
N ALA A 257 -16.68 -24.53 0.34
CA ALA A 257 -18.09 -24.61 -0.01
C ALA A 257 -18.92 -23.60 0.80
N PHE A 258 -18.63 -23.46 2.10
CA PHE A 258 -19.27 -22.47 2.98
C PHE A 258 -19.06 -21.04 2.48
N GLU A 259 -17.81 -20.62 2.26
CA GLU A 259 -17.48 -19.28 1.75
C GLU A 259 -18.19 -18.99 0.42
N ARG A 260 -18.15 -19.95 -0.52
CA ARG A 260 -18.81 -19.81 -1.82
C ARG A 260 -20.33 -19.65 -1.71
N ALA A 261 -20.98 -20.29 -0.75
CA ALA A 261 -22.42 -20.15 -0.53
C ALA A 261 -22.81 -18.71 -0.13
N HIS A 262 -21.96 -18.03 0.65
CA HIS A 262 -22.11 -16.62 1.02
C HIS A 262 -21.89 -15.65 -0.13
N HIS A 263 -21.45 -16.12 -1.30
CA HIS A 263 -21.12 -15.28 -2.47
C HIS A 263 -22.16 -15.35 -3.61
N ARG A 264 -23.36 -15.90 -3.35
CA ARG A 264 -24.41 -16.06 -4.38
C ARG A 264 -25.10 -14.75 -4.80
N LYS A 265 -25.06 -13.69 -4.00
CA LYS A 265 -25.54 -12.36 -4.42
C LYS A 265 -24.51 -11.73 -5.36
N ARG A 266 -24.96 -11.08 -6.43
CA ARG A 266 -24.14 -10.47 -7.49
C ARG A 266 -23.22 -9.38 -6.93
N ILE A 267 -22.09 -9.77 -6.34
CA ILE A 267 -20.96 -8.88 -6.11
C ILE A 267 -20.48 -8.44 -7.50
N THR A 268 -20.72 -7.17 -7.83
CA THR A 268 -20.46 -6.62 -9.16
C THR A 268 -19.64 -5.35 -9.06
N SER A 269 -18.65 -5.23 -9.93
CA SER A 269 -17.94 -3.98 -10.16
C SER A 269 -17.82 -3.77 -11.67
N PRO A 270 -17.99 -2.54 -12.18
CA PRO A 270 -17.83 -2.22 -13.57
C PRO A 270 -16.37 -2.38 -13.91
N THR A 271 -16.13 -2.54 -15.20
CA THR A 271 -14.76 -2.52 -15.69
C THR A 271 -14.25 -1.08 -15.67
N THR A 272 -12.95 -0.89 -15.47
CA THR A 272 -12.31 0.44 -15.49
C THR A 272 -12.58 1.19 -16.80
N ASN A 273 -12.87 0.47 -17.88
CA ASN A 273 -13.15 1.03 -19.20
C ASN A 273 -14.60 1.47 -19.38
N SER A 274 -15.53 0.98 -18.55
CA SER A 274 -16.94 1.39 -18.60
C SER A 274 -17.25 2.59 -17.70
N LEU A 275 -16.25 3.13 -16.98
CA LEU A 275 -16.39 4.31 -16.12
C LEU A 275 -15.81 5.56 -16.79
N THR A 276 -16.61 6.61 -16.87
CA THR A 276 -16.18 7.96 -17.23
C THR A 276 -15.34 8.60 -16.11
N PRO A 277 -14.52 9.63 -16.40
CA PRO A 277 -13.81 10.40 -15.37
C PRO A 277 -14.73 11.02 -14.31
N SER A 278 -15.93 11.47 -14.70
CA SER A 278 -16.92 12.04 -13.79
C SER A 278 -17.50 10.98 -12.84
N GLU A 279 -17.75 9.77 -13.32
CA GLU A 279 -18.21 8.67 -12.47
C GLU A 279 -17.11 8.25 -11.47
N ARG A 280 -15.85 8.20 -11.91
CA ARG A 280 -14.71 7.97 -11.00
C ARG A 280 -14.61 9.05 -9.92
N ALA A 281 -14.84 10.31 -10.28
CA ALA A 281 -14.81 11.43 -9.33
C ALA A 281 -15.99 11.39 -8.34
N SER A 282 -17.20 11.11 -8.82
CA SER A 282 -18.40 11.00 -7.97
C SER A 282 -18.34 9.81 -7.00
N ILE A 283 -17.71 8.70 -7.39
CA ILE A 283 -17.45 7.57 -6.50
C ILE A 283 -16.58 7.99 -5.32
N ARG A 284 -15.57 8.84 -5.56
CA ARG A 284 -14.66 9.35 -4.53
C ARG A 284 -15.37 10.22 -3.49
N GLU A 285 -16.50 10.82 -3.84
CA GLU A 285 -17.32 11.66 -2.96
C GLU A 285 -18.37 10.86 -2.16
N LYS A 286 -18.70 9.64 -2.60
CA LYS A 286 -19.74 8.77 -2.00
C LYS A 286 -19.19 7.59 -1.20
N VAL A 287 -17.90 7.60 -0.88
CA VAL A 287 -17.26 6.48 -0.18
C VAL A 287 -17.88 6.32 1.21
N SER A 288 -18.41 5.13 1.47
CA SER A 288 -18.81 4.72 2.82
C SER A 288 -17.61 4.79 3.74
N VAL A 289 -17.71 5.56 4.82
CA VAL A 289 -16.70 5.63 5.88
C VAL A 289 -16.52 4.24 6.51
N CYS A 290 -15.27 3.83 6.69
CA CYS A 290 -14.92 2.58 7.36
C CYS A 290 -15.44 2.55 8.80
N GLY A 291 -15.93 1.40 9.27
CA GLY A 291 -16.31 1.21 10.69
C GLY A 291 -17.78 1.45 11.04
N ASN A 292 -18.65 1.75 10.08
CA ASN A 292 -20.07 2.07 10.32
C ASN A 292 -21.01 0.84 10.43
N SER A 293 -20.49 -0.39 10.45
CA SER A 293 -21.31 -1.59 10.19
C SER A 293 -21.45 -2.60 11.33
N LEU A 294 -20.79 -2.42 12.48
CA LEU A 294 -21.01 -3.30 13.63
C LEU A 294 -22.39 -3.02 14.26
N PRO A 295 -23.32 -3.98 14.35
CA PRO A 295 -24.37 -3.89 15.37
C PRO A 295 -23.71 -3.87 16.76
N PRO A 296 -24.25 -3.15 17.76
CA PRO A 296 -23.65 -3.06 19.08
C PRO A 296 -23.38 -4.47 19.62
N THR A 297 -22.11 -4.74 19.94
CA THR A 297 -21.64 -6.02 20.45
C THR A 297 -22.32 -6.33 21.79
N GLY A 298 -23.45 -7.03 21.73
CA GLY A 298 -23.94 -7.81 22.86
C GLY A 298 -23.01 -9.00 23.04
N THR A 299 -22.24 -8.98 24.12
CA THR A 299 -21.29 -10.02 24.55
C THR A 299 -21.98 -11.38 24.72
N LYS A 300 -22.21 -12.12 23.63
CA LYS A 300 -22.62 -13.53 23.64
C LYS A 300 -22.04 -14.24 22.42
N PHE A 301 -20.74 -14.50 22.43
CA PHE A 301 -20.19 -15.59 21.63
C PHE A 301 -19.36 -16.53 22.53
N LEU A 302 -19.79 -17.79 22.50
CA LEU A 302 -19.12 -19.03 22.95
C LEU A 302 -18.88 -19.18 24.46
N LYS A 303 -19.93 -19.67 25.17
CA LYS A 303 -19.67 -20.63 26.26
C LYS A 303 -19.17 -21.92 25.60
N SER A 304 -17.92 -22.28 25.87
CA SER A 304 -17.37 -23.60 25.55
C SER A 304 -18.28 -24.70 26.12
N PRO A 305 -18.61 -25.76 25.37
CA PRO A 305 -19.17 -26.95 25.98
C PRO A 305 -18.04 -27.61 26.80
N THR A 306 -18.19 -27.59 28.12
CA THR A 306 -17.43 -28.47 29.00
C THR A 306 -17.72 -29.92 28.58
N ARG A 307 -16.72 -30.64 28.09
CA ARG A 307 -16.80 -32.09 27.98
C ARG A 307 -16.76 -32.67 29.40
N SER A 308 -17.84 -33.35 29.78
CA SER A 308 -17.85 -34.41 30.80
C SER A 308 -17.14 -35.64 30.27
#